data_AF-A0A925X628-F1
#
_entry.id   AF-A0A925X628-F1
#
_cell.length_a   1.000
_cell.length_b   1.000
_cell.length_c   1.000
_cell.angle_alpha   90.00
_cell.angle_beta   90.00
_cell.angle_gamma   90.00
#
_symmetry.space_group_name_H-M   'P 1'
#
loop_
_entity.id
_entity.type
_entity.pdbx_description
1 polymer ?
#
loop_
_entity_poly.entity_id
_entity_poly.type
_entity_poly.pdbx_seq_one_letter_code
_entity_poly.pdbx_strand_id
1 'polypeptide(L)'
;MKSSYIEQLEQRTLLAANPNYIISFYGLGGAGDFGADWLDKTVDDAGAATNSVVRKYNEDAGGRALKDFLRSADRNRNMRIDKAEVATLNVRVIGYSFGGVQAANFARYLAKLGQTVKGYLIGQATPIRALVTLDPVDEPPLKHTAGIPGNVYNYSNYYQQKGGDTTIDLYTDPFDIKVDSITVDDPANIKGEPLPTTARKSNQVRVDVVYADETVKHEVRDNLNGKLTGRNVNHGTLPFFAYDLAVEDLIR
;
A
#
# COMPACT_ATOMS: atom_id res chain seq x y z
N MET A 1 -14.86 -22.71 6.91
CA MET A 1 -14.48 -22.86 5.50
C MET A 1 -13.44 -21.85 4.98
N LYS A 2 -13.26 -20.65 5.55
CA LYS A 2 -12.20 -19.70 5.10
C LYS A 2 -10.75 -20.12 5.45
N SER A 3 -10.55 -20.86 6.55
CA SER A 3 -9.20 -21.22 7.04
C SER A 3 -8.44 -22.19 6.12
N SER A 4 -9.10 -23.20 5.58
CA SER A 4 -8.46 -24.23 4.75
C SER A 4 -8.06 -23.73 3.36
N TYR A 5 -8.75 -22.71 2.84
CA TYR A 5 -8.43 -22.13 1.53
C TYR A 5 -7.19 -21.22 1.60
N ILE A 6 -7.07 -20.42 2.67
CA ILE A 6 -5.87 -19.60 2.91
C ILE A 6 -4.64 -20.49 3.13
N GLU A 7 -4.75 -21.57 3.92
CA GLU A 7 -3.66 -22.54 4.10
C GLU A 7 -3.23 -23.20 2.78
N GLN A 8 -4.18 -23.53 1.89
CA GLN A 8 -3.86 -24.12 0.58
C GLN A 8 -3.17 -23.14 -0.37
N LEU A 9 -3.57 -21.86 -0.39
CA LEU A 9 -2.89 -20.82 -1.18
C LEU A 9 -1.49 -20.52 -0.63
N GLU A 10 -1.33 -20.46 0.69
CA GLU A 10 -0.03 -20.31 1.32
C GLU A 10 0.89 -21.50 1.02
N GLN A 11 0.39 -22.74 1.11
CA GLN A 11 1.18 -23.92 0.74
C GLN A 11 1.57 -23.94 -0.74
N ARG A 12 0.65 -23.59 -1.66
CA ARG A 12 0.96 -23.50 -3.09
C ARG A 12 2.01 -22.43 -3.40
N THR A 13 1.97 -21.30 -2.70
CA THR A 13 2.92 -20.21 -2.90
C THR A 13 4.28 -20.52 -2.27
N LEU A 14 4.30 -21.19 -1.11
CA LEU A 14 5.54 -21.67 -0.47
C LEU A 14 6.26 -22.72 -1.34
N LEU A 15 5.51 -23.47 -2.14
CA LEU A 15 6.02 -24.45 -3.11
C LEU A 15 6.29 -23.84 -4.50
N ALA A 16 5.87 -22.60 -4.74
CA ALA A 16 6.13 -21.93 -6.01
C ALA A 16 7.61 -21.58 -6.15
N ALA A 17 8.16 -21.76 -7.35
CA ALA A 17 9.55 -21.43 -7.63
C ALA A 17 9.87 -19.94 -7.33
N ASN A 18 8.90 -19.04 -7.56
CA ASN A 18 9.01 -17.59 -7.37
C ASN A 18 7.76 -17.02 -6.67
N PRO A 19 7.68 -17.04 -5.33
CA PRO A 19 6.52 -16.56 -4.60
C PRO A 19 6.40 -15.03 -4.71
N ASN A 20 5.19 -14.56 -4.99
CA ASN A 20 4.85 -13.14 -5.05
C ASN A 20 4.08 -12.76 -3.79
N TYR A 21 4.44 -11.62 -3.19
CA TYR A 21 3.80 -11.09 -1.99
C TYR A 21 3.40 -9.64 -2.21
N ILE A 22 2.19 -9.28 -1.76
CA ILE A 22 1.81 -7.89 -1.51
C ILE A 22 1.51 -7.75 -0.03
N ILE A 23 2.25 -6.87 0.64
CA ILE A 23 2.05 -6.51 2.04
C ILE A 23 1.41 -5.12 2.10
N SER A 24 0.22 -5.03 2.66
CA SER A 24 -0.54 -3.78 2.78
C SER A 24 -0.67 -3.35 4.23
N PHE A 25 -0.58 -2.03 4.46
CA PHE A 25 -0.81 -1.40 5.77
C PHE A 25 -1.90 -0.32 5.68
N TYR A 26 -2.98 -0.50 6.40
CA TYR A 26 -4.04 0.52 6.57
C TYR A 26 -3.55 1.72 7.37
N GLY A 27 -4.26 2.84 7.22
CA GLY A 27 -4.12 4.01 8.07
C GLY A 27 -4.85 3.86 9.41
N LEU A 28 -4.89 4.95 10.18
CA LEU A 28 -5.70 5.04 11.39
C LEU A 28 -7.16 4.70 11.07
N GLY A 29 -7.80 3.84 11.88
CA GLY A 29 -9.18 3.37 11.67
C GLY A 29 -9.27 1.95 11.13
N GLY A 30 -8.27 1.49 10.38
CA GLY A 30 -8.19 0.12 9.85
C GLY A 30 -9.14 -0.13 8.68
N ALA A 31 -9.53 -1.39 8.47
CA ALA A 31 -10.40 -1.79 7.35
C ALA A 31 -11.85 -1.34 7.55
N GLY A 32 -12.53 -0.96 6.47
CA GLY A 32 -13.94 -0.55 6.47
C GLY A 32 -14.20 0.96 6.41
N ASP A 33 -13.15 1.78 6.48
CA ASP A 33 -13.22 3.23 6.25
C ASP A 33 -13.01 3.55 4.76
N PHE A 34 -13.53 4.69 4.28
CA PHE A 34 -13.53 5.05 2.85
C PHE A 34 -12.14 4.90 2.19
N GLY A 35 -11.07 5.41 2.81
CA GLY A 35 -9.71 5.26 2.27
C GLY A 35 -9.17 3.82 2.34
N ALA A 36 -9.57 3.04 3.34
CA ALA A 36 -9.13 1.66 3.52
C ALA A 36 -9.80 0.68 2.55
N ASP A 37 -11.07 0.92 2.21
CA ASP A 37 -11.80 0.14 1.20
C ASP A 37 -11.16 0.27 -0.19
N TRP A 38 -10.69 1.47 -0.54
CA TRP A 38 -9.96 1.69 -1.79
C TRP A 38 -8.56 1.08 -1.77
N LEU A 39 -7.87 1.12 -0.63
CA LEU A 39 -6.62 0.38 -0.45
C LEU A 39 -6.85 -1.14 -0.63
N ASP A 40 -7.95 -1.68 -0.09
CA ASP A 40 -8.31 -3.07 -0.24
C ASP A 40 -8.47 -3.47 -1.71
N LYS A 41 -9.27 -2.70 -2.46
CA LYS A 41 -9.49 -2.94 -3.88
C LYS A 41 -8.17 -2.85 -4.67
N THR A 42 -7.34 -1.85 -4.40
CA THR A 42 -6.03 -1.65 -5.04
C THR A 42 -5.15 -2.89 -4.88
N VAL A 43 -5.07 -3.40 -3.65
CA VAL A 43 -4.22 -4.53 -3.29
C VAL A 43 -4.75 -5.84 -3.85
N ASP A 44 -6.07 -6.02 -3.86
CA ASP A 44 -6.70 -7.23 -4.38
C ASP A 44 -6.56 -7.33 -5.91
N ASP A 45 -6.77 -6.23 -6.64
CA ASP A 45 -6.59 -6.16 -8.10
C ASP A 45 -5.13 -6.36 -8.50
N ALA A 46 -4.19 -5.67 -7.83
CA ALA A 46 -2.76 -5.89 -8.05
C ALA A 46 -2.34 -7.33 -7.66
N GLY A 47 -2.93 -7.88 -6.61
CA GLY A 47 -2.70 -9.24 -6.15
C GLY A 47 -3.14 -10.27 -7.18
N ALA A 48 -4.33 -10.10 -7.75
CA ALA A 48 -4.84 -10.94 -8.83
C ALA A 48 -3.96 -10.85 -10.08
N ALA A 49 -3.61 -9.62 -10.51
CA ALA A 49 -2.79 -9.38 -11.70
C ALA A 49 -1.38 -9.97 -11.60
N THR A 50 -0.82 -10.04 -10.38
CA THR A 50 0.54 -10.53 -10.13
C THR A 50 0.58 -11.95 -9.57
N ASN A 51 -0.57 -12.59 -9.37
CA ASN A 51 -0.71 -13.87 -8.66
C ASN A 51 0.06 -13.86 -7.32
N SER A 52 -0.19 -12.83 -6.51
CA SER A 52 0.46 -12.60 -5.22
C SER A 52 -0.37 -13.11 -4.04
N VAL A 53 0.33 -13.57 -3.00
CA VAL A 53 -0.26 -13.69 -1.66
C VAL A 53 -0.38 -12.29 -1.07
N VAL A 54 -1.63 -11.87 -0.89
CA VAL A 54 -1.99 -10.60 -0.28
C VAL A 54 -2.08 -10.75 1.23
N ARG A 55 -1.40 -9.88 1.97
CA ARG A 55 -1.51 -9.77 3.43
C ARG A 55 -1.74 -8.33 3.83
N LYS A 56 -2.81 -8.09 4.60
CA LYS A 56 -3.26 -6.76 4.97
C LYS A 56 -3.19 -6.60 6.48
N TYR A 57 -2.68 -5.46 6.94
CA TYR A 57 -2.34 -5.19 8.33
C TYR A 57 -2.75 -3.78 8.71
N ASN A 58 -3.06 -3.56 9.99
CA ASN A 58 -3.20 -2.20 10.51
C ASN A 58 -1.81 -1.54 10.65
N GLU A 59 -1.79 -0.22 10.80
CA GLU A 59 -0.61 0.62 10.93
C GLU A 59 0.29 0.29 12.14
N ASP A 60 -0.25 -0.36 13.16
CA ASP A 60 0.46 -0.80 14.37
C ASP A 60 0.95 -2.26 14.31
N ALA A 61 0.51 -3.02 13.32
CA ALA A 61 0.81 -4.44 13.17
C ALA A 61 2.14 -4.71 12.45
N GLY A 62 3.00 -3.70 12.25
CA GLY A 62 4.29 -3.84 11.57
C GLY A 62 5.18 -4.96 12.12
N GLY A 63 5.18 -5.15 13.44
CA GLY A 63 5.95 -6.21 14.06
C GLY A 63 5.42 -7.62 13.76
N ARG A 64 4.10 -7.77 13.66
CA ARG A 64 3.45 -9.01 13.25
C ARG A 64 3.67 -9.28 11.76
N ALA A 65 3.51 -8.25 10.91
CA ALA A 65 3.75 -8.35 9.48
C ALA A 65 5.17 -8.83 9.15
N LEU A 66 6.19 -8.27 9.83
CA LEU A 66 7.58 -8.73 9.69
C LEU A 66 7.73 -10.20 10.07
N LYS A 67 7.19 -10.61 11.23
CA LYS A 67 7.29 -11.99 11.69
C LYS A 67 6.60 -12.97 10.72
N ASP A 68 5.41 -12.63 10.26
CA ASP A 68 4.64 -13.46 9.33
C ASP A 68 5.35 -13.58 7.97
N PHE A 69 5.92 -12.48 7.45
CA PHE A 69 6.69 -12.48 6.22
C PHE A 69 7.98 -13.31 6.35
N LEU A 70 8.79 -13.04 7.38
CA LEU A 70 10.07 -13.73 7.58
C LEU A 70 9.88 -15.23 7.79
N ARG A 71 8.81 -15.63 8.50
CA ARG A 71 8.43 -17.05 8.63
C ARG A 71 8.11 -17.71 7.27
N SER A 72 7.54 -16.97 6.33
CA SER A 72 7.24 -17.48 4.99
C SER A 72 8.46 -17.44 4.06
N ALA A 73 9.41 -16.55 4.31
CA ALA A 73 10.65 -16.45 3.57
C ALA A 73 11.68 -17.51 4.00
N ASP A 74 11.72 -17.88 5.29
CA ASP A 74 12.56 -18.93 5.86
C ASP A 74 12.06 -20.32 5.44
N ARG A 75 12.58 -20.82 4.31
CA ARG A 75 12.14 -22.09 3.71
C ARG A 75 12.80 -23.29 4.37
N ASN A 76 14.02 -23.11 4.89
CA ASN A 76 14.79 -24.20 5.51
C ASN A 76 14.57 -24.29 7.04
N ARG A 77 13.80 -23.34 7.62
CA ARG A 77 13.40 -23.27 9.04
C ARG A 77 14.58 -23.10 10.00
N ASN A 78 15.62 -22.38 9.58
CA ASN A 78 16.81 -22.15 10.40
C ASN A 78 16.82 -20.77 11.08
N MET A 79 15.73 -20.00 10.99
CA MET A 79 15.60 -18.63 11.50
C MET A 79 16.61 -17.64 10.92
N ARG A 80 17.05 -17.88 9.68
CA ARG A 80 17.96 -16.99 8.95
C ARG A 80 17.43 -16.79 7.55
N ILE A 81 17.48 -15.55 7.07
CA ILE A 81 17.07 -15.19 5.72
C ILE A 81 18.30 -15.05 4.85
N ASP A 82 18.55 -16.05 4.01
CA ASP A 82 19.74 -16.14 3.17
C ASP A 82 19.49 -15.70 1.72
N LYS A 83 20.60 -15.48 1.00
CA LYS A 83 20.58 -15.02 -0.40
C LYS A 83 19.72 -15.89 -1.30
N ALA A 84 19.77 -17.22 -1.13
CA ALA A 84 19.00 -18.15 -1.95
C ALA A 84 17.48 -18.02 -1.73
N GLU A 85 17.06 -17.73 -0.50
CA GLU A 85 15.64 -17.57 -0.15
C GLU A 85 15.09 -16.30 -0.76
N VAL A 86 15.80 -15.18 -0.61
CA VAL A 86 15.33 -13.87 -1.09
C VAL A 86 15.48 -13.68 -2.60
N ALA A 87 16.38 -14.42 -3.26
CA ALA A 87 16.62 -14.30 -4.72
C ALA A 87 15.39 -14.64 -5.57
N THR A 88 14.43 -15.41 -5.01
CA THR A 88 13.22 -15.84 -5.71
C THR A 88 11.96 -15.08 -5.27
N LEU A 89 12.07 -14.22 -4.26
CA LEU A 89 10.92 -13.48 -3.72
C LEU A 89 10.62 -12.26 -4.58
N ASN A 90 9.36 -12.06 -4.92
CA ASN A 90 8.86 -10.82 -5.47
C ASN A 90 7.99 -10.12 -4.41
N VAL A 91 8.59 -9.19 -3.67
CA VAL A 91 7.93 -8.48 -2.57
C VAL A 91 7.48 -7.11 -3.03
N ARG A 92 6.22 -6.79 -2.78
CA ARG A 92 5.61 -5.49 -2.99
C ARG A 92 4.99 -5.02 -1.69
N VAL A 93 5.04 -3.72 -1.44
CA VAL A 93 4.53 -3.14 -0.20
C VAL A 93 3.70 -1.92 -0.55
N ILE A 94 2.55 -1.75 0.10
CA ILE A 94 1.76 -0.54 0.02
C ILE A 94 1.29 -0.12 1.41
N GLY A 95 1.12 1.18 1.62
CA GLY A 95 0.44 1.65 2.81
C GLY A 95 -0.20 3.01 2.63
N TYR A 96 -1.30 3.22 3.35
CA TYR A 96 -2.06 4.47 3.37
C TYR A 96 -1.89 5.19 4.71
N SER A 97 -1.74 6.51 4.72
CA SER A 97 -1.65 7.31 5.95
C SER A 97 -0.49 6.82 6.85
N PHE A 98 -0.73 6.61 8.14
CA PHE A 98 0.20 5.95 9.04
C PHE A 98 0.66 4.55 8.57
N GLY A 99 -0.18 3.85 7.81
CA GLY A 99 0.19 2.63 7.13
C GLY A 99 1.30 2.83 6.10
N GLY A 100 1.35 3.97 5.41
CA GLY A 100 2.43 4.32 4.48
C GLY A 100 3.78 4.45 5.20
N VAL A 101 3.78 5.08 6.38
CA VAL A 101 4.96 5.13 7.28
C VAL A 101 5.34 3.71 7.74
N GLN A 102 4.36 2.88 8.07
CA GLN A 102 4.60 1.50 8.50
C GLN A 102 5.14 0.61 7.37
N ALA A 103 4.70 0.83 6.12
CA ALA A 103 5.23 0.20 4.92
C ALA A 103 6.71 0.53 4.70
N ALA A 104 7.07 1.81 4.83
CA ALA A 104 8.46 2.27 4.77
C ALA A 104 9.32 1.63 5.88
N ASN A 105 8.79 1.57 7.10
CA ASN A 105 9.46 0.93 8.23
C ASN A 105 9.64 -0.58 7.99
N PHE A 106 8.62 -1.29 7.49
CA PHE A 106 8.71 -2.70 7.12
C PHE A 106 9.86 -2.94 6.14
N ALA A 107 9.92 -2.14 5.07
CA ALA A 107 10.99 -2.21 4.08
C ALA A 107 12.39 -2.02 4.70
N ARG A 108 12.52 -1.07 5.63
CA ARG A 108 13.79 -0.78 6.31
C ARG A 108 14.24 -1.93 7.19
N TYR A 109 13.33 -2.56 7.92
CA TYR A 109 13.68 -3.72 8.74
C TYR A 109 14.16 -4.91 7.90
N LEU A 110 13.63 -5.09 6.69
CA LEU A 110 14.12 -6.11 5.76
C LEU A 110 15.50 -5.79 5.13
N ALA A 111 16.01 -4.58 5.32
CA ALA A 111 17.33 -4.15 4.84
C ALA A 111 18.45 -4.30 5.90
N LYS A 112 18.12 -4.69 7.14
CA LYS A 112 19.07 -4.73 8.27
C LYS A 112 20.02 -5.93 8.24
N LEU A 113 20.89 -5.98 7.25
CA LEU A 113 21.94 -6.99 7.08
C LEU A 113 22.72 -7.25 8.38
N GLY A 114 22.88 -8.52 8.73
CA GLY A 114 23.61 -8.98 9.91
C GLY A 114 22.89 -8.76 11.25
N GLN A 115 21.66 -8.25 11.24
CA GLN A 115 20.88 -8.03 12.46
C GLN A 115 19.75 -9.04 12.61
N THR A 116 19.35 -9.29 13.86
CA THR A 116 18.16 -10.07 14.17
C THR A 116 16.92 -9.17 14.15
N VAL A 117 15.97 -9.50 13.28
CA VAL A 117 14.67 -8.82 13.16
C VAL A 117 13.57 -9.81 13.50
N LYS A 118 12.82 -9.54 14.57
CA LYS A 118 11.69 -10.38 15.02
C LYS A 118 12.04 -11.87 15.16
N GLY A 119 13.26 -12.17 15.59
CA GLY A 119 13.77 -13.52 15.82
C GLY A 119 14.52 -14.14 14.63
N TYR A 120 14.56 -13.48 13.48
CA TYR A 120 15.26 -13.98 12.29
C TYR A 120 16.54 -13.18 12.03
N LEU A 121 17.64 -13.86 11.76
CA LEU A 121 18.87 -13.22 11.32
C LEU A 121 18.76 -12.84 9.83
N ILE A 122 18.89 -11.55 9.51
CA ILE A 122 18.87 -11.07 8.13
C ILE A 122 20.26 -11.28 7.50
N GLY A 123 20.48 -12.44 6.89
CA GLY A 123 21.73 -12.77 6.18
C GLY A 123 21.85 -12.05 4.84
N GLN A 124 20.73 -11.78 4.18
CA GLN A 124 20.64 -10.99 2.96
C GLN A 124 19.46 -10.00 3.04
N ALA A 125 19.68 -8.75 2.59
CA ALA A 125 18.63 -7.77 2.49
C ALA A 125 17.59 -8.25 1.49
N THR A 126 16.31 -8.24 1.89
CA THR A 126 15.24 -8.67 1.00
C THR A 126 14.96 -7.55 -0.01
N PRO A 127 15.08 -7.80 -1.32
CA PRO A 127 14.73 -6.81 -2.32
C PRO A 127 13.21 -6.59 -2.33
N ILE A 128 12.80 -5.33 -2.39
CA ILE A 128 11.41 -4.93 -2.57
C ILE A 128 11.29 -4.35 -3.97
N ARG A 129 10.42 -4.97 -4.78
CA ARG A 129 10.22 -4.60 -6.17
C ARG A 129 9.53 -3.24 -6.28
N ALA A 130 8.43 -3.10 -5.56
CA ALA A 130 7.62 -1.88 -5.51
C ALA A 130 7.25 -1.55 -4.07
N LEU A 131 7.40 -0.27 -3.70
CA LEU A 131 6.82 0.30 -2.49
C LEU A 131 5.94 1.48 -2.89
N VAL A 132 4.66 1.44 -2.53
CA VAL A 132 3.71 2.53 -2.76
C VAL A 132 3.28 3.13 -1.43
N THR A 133 3.31 4.44 -1.29
CA THR A 133 2.68 5.14 -0.17
C THR A 133 1.58 6.06 -0.66
N LEU A 134 0.44 6.00 0.02
CA LEU A 134 -0.72 6.85 -0.21
C LEU A 134 -0.86 7.78 1.00
N ASP A 135 -0.68 9.07 0.77
CA ASP A 135 -0.71 10.16 1.73
C ASP A 135 -0.05 9.85 3.08
N PRO A 136 1.25 9.46 3.11
CA PRO A 136 1.88 9.02 4.34
C PRO A 136 2.04 10.16 5.36
N VAL A 137 1.48 9.98 6.55
CA VAL A 137 1.50 10.97 7.63
C VAL A 137 2.69 10.70 8.55
N ASP A 138 3.81 11.38 8.30
CA ASP A 138 5.08 11.20 9.00
C ASP A 138 5.20 12.16 10.19
N GLU A 139 4.52 11.85 11.29
CA GLU A 139 4.41 12.72 12.47
C GLU A 139 5.05 12.08 13.71
N PRO A 140 6.26 12.51 14.10
CA PRO A 140 6.87 12.15 15.37
C PRO A 140 6.03 12.65 16.56
N PRO A 141 5.93 11.88 17.67
CA PRO A 141 6.58 10.60 17.93
C PRO A 141 5.72 9.38 17.54
N LEU A 142 4.49 9.59 17.08
CA LEU A 142 3.48 8.53 16.97
C LEU A 142 3.82 7.54 15.85
N LYS A 143 4.11 8.05 14.66
CA LYS A 143 4.43 7.24 13.47
C LYS A 143 5.47 7.98 12.64
N HIS A 144 6.73 7.57 12.79
CA HIS A 144 7.84 8.18 12.07
C HIS A 144 8.64 7.19 11.22
N THR A 145 9.24 7.68 10.13
CA THR A 145 10.14 6.91 9.28
C THR A 145 11.37 7.74 8.85
N ALA A 146 12.56 7.15 8.92
CA ALA A 146 13.79 7.74 8.36
C ALA A 146 13.89 7.64 6.81
N GLY A 147 12.77 7.58 6.09
CA GLY A 147 12.72 7.48 4.63
C GLY A 147 12.90 6.09 3.99
N ILE A 148 12.68 5.99 2.68
CA ILE A 148 12.66 4.71 1.98
C ILE A 148 14.09 4.16 1.78
N PRO A 149 14.35 2.89 2.17
CA PRO A 149 15.67 2.28 2.08
C PRO A 149 16.04 1.82 0.65
N GLY A 150 17.34 1.69 0.37
CA GLY A 150 17.87 1.30 -0.95
C GLY A 150 17.64 -0.16 -1.40
N ASN A 151 17.04 -1.01 -0.56
CA ASN A 151 16.53 -2.32 -1.00
C ASN A 151 15.20 -2.22 -1.76
N VAL A 152 14.60 -1.03 -1.85
CA VAL A 152 13.42 -0.75 -2.69
C VAL A 152 13.87 -0.36 -4.09
N TYR A 153 13.34 -1.06 -5.10
CA TYR A 153 13.67 -0.81 -6.50
C TYR A 153 12.82 0.34 -7.08
N ASN A 154 11.49 0.20 -7.08
CA ASN A 154 10.56 1.27 -7.46
C ASN A 154 9.85 1.80 -6.21
N TYR A 155 9.95 3.10 -5.96
CA TYR A 155 9.17 3.78 -4.94
C TYR A 155 8.22 4.79 -5.58
N SER A 156 6.94 4.71 -5.26
CA SER A 156 5.94 5.69 -5.65
C SER A 156 5.25 6.27 -4.41
N ASN A 157 5.20 7.60 -4.33
CA ASN A 157 4.48 8.30 -3.29
C ASN A 157 3.39 9.15 -3.92
N TYR A 158 2.15 8.95 -3.48
CA TYR A 158 1.02 9.79 -3.86
C TYR A 158 0.59 10.54 -2.62
N TYR A 159 0.64 11.85 -2.63
CA TYR A 159 0.36 12.67 -1.45
C TYR A 159 -0.45 13.90 -1.83
N GLN A 160 -1.09 14.52 -0.84
CA GLN A 160 -1.72 15.83 -0.98
C GLN A 160 -1.14 16.81 0.04
N GLN A 161 -1.05 18.09 -0.33
CA GLN A 161 -0.61 19.16 0.58
C GLN A 161 -1.74 20.11 0.97
N LYS A 162 -2.89 19.98 0.31
CA LYS A 162 -4.04 20.84 0.48
C LYS A 162 -5.12 20.10 1.26
N GLY A 163 -5.39 20.60 2.46
CA GLY A 163 -6.50 20.12 3.26
C GLY A 163 -7.86 20.65 2.83
N GLY A 164 -8.86 20.22 3.58
CA GLY A 164 -10.25 20.64 3.45
C GLY A 164 -11.11 19.53 2.85
N ASP A 165 -12.35 19.89 2.55
CA ASP A 165 -13.32 18.90 2.11
C ASP A 165 -13.13 18.56 0.64
N THR A 166 -13.18 17.26 0.35
CA THR A 166 -13.34 16.81 -1.03
C THR A 166 -14.81 16.76 -1.36
N THR A 167 -15.21 17.47 -2.42
CA THR A 167 -16.53 17.26 -3.04
C THR A 167 -16.40 16.21 -4.13
N ILE A 168 -17.20 15.16 -4.04
CA ILE A 168 -17.30 14.05 -4.97
C ILE A 168 -18.66 14.14 -5.66
N ASP A 169 -18.67 14.40 -6.96
CA ASP A 169 -19.90 14.33 -7.77
C ASP A 169 -20.08 12.92 -8.34
N LEU A 170 -21.15 12.22 -7.97
CA LEU A 170 -21.51 10.91 -8.50
C LEU A 170 -22.43 11.06 -9.71
N TYR A 171 -22.02 10.45 -10.83
CA TYR A 171 -22.84 10.39 -12.04
C TYR A 171 -23.29 8.95 -12.27
N THR A 172 -24.54 8.74 -12.65
CA THR A 172 -25.02 7.41 -13.07
C THR A 172 -25.23 7.42 -14.57
N ASP A 173 -24.78 6.34 -15.25
CA ASP A 173 -25.02 6.07 -16.68
C ASP A 173 -24.07 6.86 -17.65
N PRO A 174 -23.83 6.40 -18.90
CA PRO A 174 -22.90 7.04 -19.83
C PRO A 174 -23.43 8.37 -20.39
N PHE A 175 -24.58 8.85 -19.91
CA PHE A 175 -25.22 10.11 -20.28
C PHE A 175 -24.97 11.24 -19.26
N ASP A 176 -24.02 11.07 -18.32
CA ASP A 176 -23.55 12.12 -17.37
C ASP A 176 -24.71 12.74 -16.54
N ILE A 177 -25.67 11.95 -16.08
CA ILE A 177 -26.67 12.44 -15.12
C ILE A 177 -26.00 12.53 -13.75
N LYS A 178 -25.77 13.76 -13.26
CA LYS A 178 -25.32 14.00 -11.88
C LYS A 178 -26.44 13.58 -10.94
N VAL A 179 -26.15 12.60 -10.09
CA VAL A 179 -27.13 12.06 -9.14
C VAL A 179 -26.92 12.65 -7.77
N ASP A 180 -25.67 12.71 -7.28
CA ASP A 180 -25.39 13.18 -5.93
C ASP A 180 -24.06 13.95 -5.84
N SER A 181 -23.97 14.84 -4.84
CA SER A 181 -22.75 15.52 -4.45
C SER A 181 -22.47 15.14 -2.99
N ILE A 182 -21.39 14.40 -2.77
CA ILE A 182 -20.98 13.96 -1.43
C ILE A 182 -19.77 14.82 -1.02
N THR A 183 -19.85 15.41 0.16
CA THR A 183 -18.70 16.06 0.77
C THR A 183 -18.06 15.08 1.75
N VAL A 184 -16.80 14.73 1.50
CA VAL A 184 -15.98 13.97 2.44
C VAL A 184 -15.19 14.98 3.26
N ASP A 185 -15.63 15.18 4.50
CA ASP A 185 -14.99 16.07 5.47
C ASP A 185 -13.62 15.50 5.89
N ASP A 186 -12.63 16.38 6.01
CA ASP A 186 -11.34 16.09 6.66
C ASP A 186 -11.13 17.11 7.77
N PRO A 187 -11.86 16.96 8.90
CA PRO A 187 -11.88 17.97 9.95
C PRO A 187 -10.53 18.06 10.69
N ALA A 188 -9.71 17.01 10.58
CA ALA A 188 -8.38 16.95 11.15
C ALA A 188 -7.32 17.59 10.22
N ASN A 189 -7.66 17.87 8.95
CA ASN A 189 -6.77 18.47 7.96
C ASN A 189 -5.41 17.74 7.93
N ILE A 190 -5.50 16.41 7.91
CA ILE A 190 -4.33 15.54 7.95
C ILE A 190 -3.63 15.65 6.60
N LYS A 191 -2.31 15.72 6.60
CA LYS A 191 -1.52 15.87 5.37
C LYS A 191 -0.45 14.82 5.32
N GLY A 192 -0.40 14.11 4.21
CA GLY A 192 0.76 13.32 3.87
C GLY A 192 1.90 14.18 3.36
N GLU A 193 3.12 13.72 3.58
CA GLU A 193 4.31 14.41 3.11
C GLU A 193 5.16 13.53 2.16
N PRO A 194 5.94 14.16 1.27
CA PRO A 194 6.99 13.45 0.55
C PRO A 194 7.97 12.80 1.52
N LEU A 195 8.11 11.47 1.47
CA LEU A 195 9.10 10.78 2.31
C LEU A 195 10.50 10.86 1.66
N PRO A 196 11.55 11.12 2.44
CA PRO A 196 12.92 11.03 1.94
C PRO A 196 13.20 9.61 1.45
N THR A 197 14.08 9.44 0.46
CA THR A 197 14.26 8.13 -0.20
C THR A 197 15.66 7.92 -0.72
N THR A 198 16.11 6.67 -0.60
CA THR A 198 17.31 6.11 -1.23
C THR A 198 16.96 4.95 -2.16
N ALA A 199 15.68 4.78 -2.49
CA ALA A 199 15.21 3.80 -3.45
C ALA A 199 15.88 4.02 -4.82
N ARG A 200 16.04 2.95 -5.59
CA ARG A 200 16.75 3.03 -6.88
C ARG A 200 16.04 3.90 -7.89
N LYS A 201 14.72 3.83 -7.92
CA LYS A 201 13.82 4.71 -8.67
C LYS A 201 12.78 5.26 -7.71
N SER A 202 12.48 6.53 -7.87
CA SER A 202 11.49 7.24 -7.05
C SER A 202 10.61 8.10 -7.93
N ASN A 203 9.31 8.02 -7.70
CA ASN A 203 8.30 8.90 -8.24
C ASN A 203 7.49 9.49 -7.07
N GLN A 204 7.35 10.80 -7.01
CA GLN A 204 6.57 11.46 -5.96
C GLN A 204 5.58 12.41 -6.61
N VAL A 205 4.30 12.12 -6.44
CA VAL A 205 3.19 12.74 -7.16
C VAL A 205 2.28 13.45 -6.16
N ARG A 206 2.13 14.76 -6.37
CA ARG A 206 1.18 15.58 -5.63
C ARG A 206 -0.20 15.50 -6.31
N VAL A 207 -1.08 14.68 -5.75
CA VAL A 207 -2.37 14.30 -6.37
C VAL A 207 -3.30 15.51 -6.47
N ASP A 208 -3.33 16.38 -5.46
CA ASP A 208 -4.19 17.57 -5.43
C ASP A 208 -3.81 18.64 -6.47
N VAL A 209 -2.68 18.50 -7.15
CA VAL A 209 -2.27 19.38 -8.27
C VAL A 209 -2.48 18.69 -9.60
N VAL A 210 -2.04 17.43 -9.71
CA VAL A 210 -2.11 16.70 -10.97
C VAL A 210 -3.56 16.39 -11.35
N TYR A 211 -4.40 16.09 -10.36
CA TYR A 211 -5.76 15.60 -10.56
C TYR A 211 -6.82 16.58 -10.03
N ALA A 212 -6.44 17.83 -9.77
CA ALA A 212 -7.30 18.85 -9.13
C ALA A 212 -8.66 19.05 -9.82
N ASP A 213 -8.69 18.83 -11.13
CA ASP A 213 -9.84 19.03 -12.01
C ASP A 213 -10.13 17.79 -12.88
N GLU A 214 -9.45 16.67 -12.61
CA GLU A 214 -9.60 15.48 -13.43
C GLU A 214 -10.85 14.69 -13.02
N THR A 215 -11.52 14.20 -14.06
CA THR A 215 -12.53 13.20 -13.88
C THR A 215 -11.85 11.84 -13.81
N VAL A 216 -11.95 11.16 -12.68
CA VAL A 216 -11.54 9.76 -12.60
C VAL A 216 -12.77 8.87 -12.65
N LYS A 217 -12.81 7.99 -13.66
CA LYS A 217 -13.89 6.99 -13.80
C LYS A 217 -13.46 5.74 -13.06
N HIS A 218 -14.10 5.50 -11.93
CA HIS A 218 -13.92 4.27 -11.18
C HIS A 218 -15.29 3.66 -10.91
N GLU A 219 -15.39 2.33 -11.02
CA GLU A 219 -16.60 1.62 -10.64
C GLU A 219 -16.80 1.73 -9.13
N VAL A 220 -17.85 2.47 -8.74
CA VAL A 220 -18.29 2.61 -7.35
C VAL A 220 -19.30 1.50 -7.05
N ARG A 221 -19.42 1.08 -5.78
CA ARG A 221 -20.28 -0.03 -5.31
C ARG A 221 -21.62 -0.14 -6.05
N ASP A 222 -22.10 -1.39 -6.20
CA ASP A 222 -23.39 -1.77 -6.81
C ASP A 222 -23.50 -1.53 -8.33
N ASN A 223 -22.42 -1.74 -9.09
CA ASN A 223 -22.38 -1.57 -10.56
C ASN A 223 -22.77 -0.16 -11.04
N LEU A 224 -22.62 0.85 -10.18
CA LEU A 224 -22.79 2.22 -10.60
C LEU A 224 -21.52 2.63 -11.36
N ASN A 225 -21.68 2.78 -12.68
CA ASN A 225 -20.69 3.42 -13.55
C ASN A 225 -20.63 4.91 -13.19
N GLY A 226 -19.90 5.19 -12.11
CA GLY A 226 -19.63 6.50 -11.55
C GLY A 226 -18.52 7.19 -12.31
N LYS A 227 -18.84 8.31 -12.94
CA LYS A 227 -17.85 9.37 -13.12
C LYS A 227 -17.69 10.03 -11.74
N LEU A 228 -16.49 10.25 -11.21
CA LEU A 228 -16.32 11.08 -10.02
C LEU A 228 -15.45 12.29 -10.38
N THR A 229 -16.00 13.50 -10.21
CA THR A 229 -15.20 14.73 -10.27
C THR A 229 -14.93 15.18 -8.84
N GLY A 230 -13.66 15.09 -8.45
CA GLY A 230 -13.17 15.61 -7.18
C GLY A 230 -12.70 17.03 -7.34
N ARG A 231 -13.08 17.92 -6.42
CA ARG A 231 -12.34 19.17 -6.18
C ARG A 231 -11.74 19.09 -4.79
N ASN A 232 -10.47 19.48 -4.67
CA ASN A 232 -9.71 19.45 -3.41
C ASN A 232 -9.61 18.03 -2.81
N VAL A 233 -8.84 17.15 -3.46
CA VAL A 233 -8.50 15.82 -2.92
C VAL A 233 -7.89 15.99 -1.54
N ASN A 234 -8.45 15.28 -0.56
CA ASN A 234 -8.02 15.29 0.83
C ASN A 234 -7.51 13.92 1.27
N HIS A 235 -7.09 13.81 2.53
CA HIS A 235 -6.51 12.60 3.09
C HIS A 235 -7.40 11.36 2.85
N GLY A 236 -8.67 11.45 3.22
CA GLY A 236 -9.63 10.35 3.15
C GLY A 236 -9.92 9.87 1.72
N THR A 237 -9.87 10.78 0.75
CA THR A 237 -10.21 10.48 -0.65
C THR A 237 -9.00 10.19 -1.52
N LEU A 238 -7.78 10.47 -1.07
CA LEU A 238 -6.58 10.26 -1.89
C LEU A 238 -6.42 8.83 -2.43
N PRO A 239 -6.66 7.75 -1.64
CA PRO A 239 -6.56 6.38 -2.16
C PRO A 239 -7.46 6.09 -3.36
N PHE A 240 -8.59 6.79 -3.46
CA PHE A 240 -9.47 6.70 -4.62
C PHE A 240 -8.80 7.31 -5.87
N PHE A 241 -8.33 8.55 -5.79
CA PHE A 241 -7.71 9.23 -6.94
C PHE A 241 -6.38 8.60 -7.39
N ALA A 242 -5.66 7.98 -6.46
CA ALA A 242 -4.40 7.30 -6.74
C ALA A 242 -4.58 5.84 -7.18
N TYR A 243 -5.80 5.32 -7.26
CA TYR A 243 -6.11 3.90 -7.43
C TYR A 243 -5.38 3.26 -8.62
N ASP A 244 -5.65 3.72 -9.85
CA ASP A 244 -5.11 3.08 -11.07
C ASP A 244 -3.58 3.15 -11.08
N LEU A 245 -3.02 4.29 -10.65
CA LEU A 245 -1.59 4.50 -10.59
C LEU A 245 -0.93 3.55 -9.58
N ALA A 246 -1.54 3.39 -8.39
CA ALA A 246 -1.06 2.50 -7.36
C ALA A 246 -1.15 1.02 -7.80
N VAL A 247 -2.22 0.62 -8.50
CA VAL A 247 -2.33 -0.71 -9.09
C VAL A 247 -1.22 -0.94 -10.12
N GLU A 248 -1.05 -0.02 -11.06
CA GLU A 248 0.01 -0.11 -12.08
C GLU A 248 1.40 -0.22 -11.47
N ASP A 249 1.71 0.64 -10.49
CA ASP A 249 3.04 0.66 -9.88
C ASP A 249 3.29 -0.55 -8.98
N LEU A 250 2.26 -1.17 -8.43
CA LEU A 250 2.37 -2.49 -7.79
C LEU A 250 2.59 -3.61 -8.80
N ILE A 251 2.00 -3.56 -9.99
CA ILE A 251 2.16 -4.60 -11.01
C ILE A 251 3.57 -4.61 -11.61
N ARG A 252 4.13 -3.42 -11.85
CA ARG A 252 5.45 -3.21 -12.48
C ARG A 252 6.61 -3.89 -11.78
#